data_AF-A0A0G3VXU4-F1
#
_entry.id   AF-A0A0G3VXU4-F1
#
_cell.length_a   1.000
_cell.length_b   1.000
_cell.length_c   1.000
_cell.angle_alpha   90.00
_cell.angle_beta   90.00
_cell.angle_gamma   90.00
#
_symmetry.space_group_name_H-M   'P 1'
#
loop_
_entity.id
_entity.type
_entity.pdbx_description
1 polymer ?
#
loop_
_entity_poly.entity_id
_entity_poly.type
_entity_poly.pdbx_seq_one_letter_code
_entity_poly.pdbx_strand_id
1 'polypeptide(L)'
;QAECEKRGQTKKTGEKAIKVEEFLPIYSEFYKMPAKNFGTYEDFMEGLKLFDKESNGLMSLAELTQVLVAMAEKLEPRVVEEILRSTNTKDDAEGMFNYEVFVRALLQGPFPNEST
;
A
#
# COMPACT_ATOMS: atom_id res chain seq x y z
N GLN A 1 5.60 0.37 -8.43
CA GLN A 1 6.01 1.08 -9.65
C GLN A 1 7.30 0.51 -10.25
N ALA A 2 8.39 0.36 -9.48
CA ALA A 2 9.70 -0.06 -9.99
C ALA A 2 9.67 -1.40 -10.78
N GLU A 3 8.91 -2.40 -10.33
CA GLU A 3 8.77 -3.67 -11.04
C GLU A 3 7.99 -3.57 -12.36
N CYS A 4 7.07 -2.60 -12.45
CA CYS A 4 6.32 -2.32 -13.67
C CYS A 4 7.19 -1.56 -14.70
N GLU A 5 8.01 -0.61 -14.25
CA GLU A 5 8.96 0.11 -15.10
C GLU A 5 10.00 -0.83 -15.74
N LYS A 6 10.54 -1.79 -14.97
CA LYS A 6 11.43 -2.85 -15.50
C LYS A 6 10.81 -3.67 -16.63
N ARG A 7 9.48 -3.73 -16.71
CA ARG A 7 8.70 -4.51 -17.69
C ARG A 7 8.07 -3.62 -18.76
N GLY A 8 8.55 -2.39 -18.88
CA GLY A 8 8.21 -1.50 -19.96
C GLY A 8 6.94 -0.67 -19.75
N GLN A 9 6.55 -0.43 -18.48
CA GLN A 9 5.63 0.66 -18.14
C GLN A 9 6.23 2.00 -18.62
N THR A 10 5.39 2.82 -19.26
CA THR A 10 5.74 4.17 -19.69
C THR A 10 5.26 5.20 -18.69
N LYS A 11 5.86 6.41 -18.72
CA LYS A 11 5.53 7.46 -17.74
C LYS A 11 4.15 8.06 -17.98
N LYS A 12 3.68 8.10 -19.24
CA LYS A 12 2.38 8.65 -19.58
C LYS A 12 1.48 7.59 -20.20
N THR A 13 0.20 7.69 -19.87
CA THR A 13 -0.86 6.92 -20.52
C THR A 13 -0.90 7.24 -22.02
N GLY A 14 -1.07 6.22 -22.85
CA GLY A 14 -1.15 6.36 -24.31
C GLY A 14 0.20 6.27 -25.05
N GLU A 15 1.33 6.23 -24.35
CA GLU A 15 2.66 6.06 -24.98
C GLU A 15 2.92 4.63 -25.47
N LYS A 16 2.27 3.63 -24.85
CA LYS A 16 2.36 2.22 -25.22
C LYS A 16 1.03 1.52 -24.98
N ALA A 17 0.65 0.67 -25.91
CA ALA A 17 -0.39 -0.32 -25.72
C ALA A 17 0.25 -1.71 -25.83
N ILE A 18 -0.20 -2.64 -24.99
CA ILE A 18 0.23 -4.04 -25.04
C ILE A 18 -0.95 -4.92 -25.42
N LYS A 19 -0.69 -5.96 -26.21
CA LYS A 19 -1.69 -6.98 -26.50
C LYS A 19 -1.81 -7.97 -25.34
N VAL A 20 -2.90 -8.72 -25.30
CA VAL A 20 -3.12 -9.72 -24.23
C VAL A 20 -2.00 -10.76 -24.23
N GLU A 21 -1.54 -11.18 -25.40
CA GLU A 21 -0.46 -12.16 -25.56
C GLU A 21 0.89 -11.66 -25.00
N GLU A 22 1.09 -10.34 -24.98
CA GLU A 22 2.26 -9.69 -24.40
C GLU A 22 2.08 -9.44 -22.89
N PHE A 23 0.85 -9.26 -22.43
CA PHE A 23 0.52 -9.10 -21.01
C PHE A 23 0.62 -10.40 -20.24
N LEU A 24 0.19 -11.53 -20.80
CA LEU A 24 0.21 -12.84 -20.13
C LEU A 24 1.58 -13.26 -19.57
N PRO A 25 2.71 -13.14 -20.30
CA PRO A 25 4.01 -13.47 -19.73
C PRO A 25 4.40 -12.51 -18.60
N ILE A 26 4.11 -11.21 -18.73
CA ILE A 26 4.33 -10.21 -17.68
C ILE A 26 3.56 -10.61 -16.41
N TYR A 27 2.26 -10.91 -16.55
CA TYR A 27 1.43 -11.37 -15.45
C TYR A 27 1.94 -12.67 -14.82
N SER A 28 2.33 -13.66 -15.64
CA SER A 28 2.87 -14.92 -15.14
C SER A 28 4.15 -14.73 -14.34
N GLU A 29 4.99 -13.75 -14.68
CA GLU A 29 6.17 -13.43 -13.88
C GLU A 29 5.75 -12.87 -12.52
N PHE A 30 4.86 -11.86 -12.48
CA PHE A 30 4.35 -11.28 -11.23
C PHE A 30 3.73 -12.34 -10.32
N TYR A 31 2.93 -13.24 -10.88
CA TYR A 31 2.30 -14.32 -10.13
C TYR A 31 3.31 -15.29 -9.49
N LYS A 32 4.49 -15.47 -10.11
CA LYS A 32 5.57 -16.32 -9.60
C LYS A 32 6.51 -15.58 -8.66
N MET A 33 6.39 -14.26 -8.51
CA MET A 33 7.25 -13.50 -7.61
C MET A 33 6.94 -13.91 -6.17
N PRO A 34 7.96 -14.11 -5.32
CA PRO A 34 7.76 -14.41 -3.91
C PRO A 34 6.92 -13.33 -3.22
N ALA A 35 6.03 -13.71 -2.30
CA ALA A 35 5.18 -12.75 -1.57
C ALA A 35 5.97 -11.62 -0.89
N LYS A 36 7.19 -11.91 -0.40
CA LYS A 36 8.13 -10.92 0.16
C LYS A 36 8.49 -9.77 -0.80
N ASN A 37 8.24 -9.90 -2.10
CA ASN A 37 8.45 -8.82 -3.07
C ASN A 37 7.36 -7.75 -3.01
N PHE A 38 6.22 -8.02 -2.36
CA PHE A 38 5.06 -7.12 -2.27
C PHE A 38 4.82 -6.58 -0.86
N GLY A 39 5.73 -6.87 0.08
CA GLY A 39 5.59 -6.53 1.50
C GLY A 39 4.69 -7.51 2.23
N THR A 40 5.17 -8.04 3.36
CA THR A 40 4.37 -8.85 4.28
C THR A 40 3.82 -8.01 5.43
N TYR A 41 2.89 -8.59 6.20
CA TYR A 41 2.38 -7.96 7.41
C TYR A 41 3.52 -7.49 8.34
N GLU A 42 4.54 -8.33 8.52
CA GLU A 42 5.71 -8.03 9.34
C GLU A 42 6.49 -6.84 8.79
N ASP A 43 6.71 -6.76 7.48
CA ASP A 43 7.42 -5.63 6.84
C ASP A 43 6.69 -4.29 7.11
N PHE A 44 5.35 -4.28 7.00
CA PHE A 44 4.54 -3.10 7.29
C PHE A 44 4.60 -2.72 8.78
N MET A 45 4.49 -3.71 9.67
CA MET A 45 4.53 -3.47 11.12
C MET A 45 5.90 -2.95 11.57
N GLU A 46 7.00 -3.52 11.07
CA GLU A 46 8.35 -3.05 11.37
C GLU A 46 8.59 -1.64 10.83
N GLY A 47 8.11 -1.34 9.61
CA GLY A 47 8.22 0.00 9.02
C GLY A 47 7.45 1.07 9.79
N LEU A 48 6.21 0.80 10.20
CA LEU A 48 5.38 1.77 10.93
C LEU A 48 5.83 1.95 12.38
N LYS A 49 6.42 0.92 13.01
CA LYS A 49 6.99 1.01 14.35
C LYS A 49 8.11 2.06 14.46
N LEU A 50 8.78 2.41 13.36
CA LEU A 50 9.76 3.50 13.34
C LEU A 50 9.15 4.88 13.68
N PHE A 51 7.84 5.02 13.54
CA PHE A 51 7.09 6.24 13.85
C PHE A 51 6.35 6.17 15.19
N ASP A 52 6.25 4.99 15.80
CA ASP A 52 5.69 4.81 17.13
C ASP A 52 6.73 5.15 18.22
N LYS A 53 6.80 6.44 18.55
CA LYS A 53 7.75 6.99 19.53
C LYS A 53 7.52 6.44 20.95
N GLU A 54 6.30 6.04 21.26
CA GLU A 54 5.90 5.60 22.60
C GLU A 54 5.85 4.08 22.74
N SER A 55 6.04 3.34 21.64
CA SER A 55 5.90 1.88 21.58
C SER A 55 4.54 1.38 22.08
N ASN A 56 3.48 2.14 21.80
CA ASN A 56 2.11 1.89 22.26
C ASN A 56 1.16 1.36 21.17
N GLY A 57 1.65 1.18 19.93
CA GLY A 57 0.86 0.73 18.79
C GLY A 57 0.07 1.85 18.09
N LEU A 58 0.35 3.11 18.42
CA LEU A 58 -0.26 4.28 17.80
C LEU A 58 0.75 5.08 16.97
N MET A 59 0.24 5.71 15.92
CA MET A 59 0.99 6.62 15.07
C MET A 59 0.12 7.84 14.75
N SER A 60 0.72 9.00 14.49
CA SER A 60 -0.03 10.14 14.01
C SER A 60 -0.56 9.88 12.60
N LEU A 61 -1.87 10.07 12.39
CA LEU A 61 -2.49 9.89 11.07
C LEU A 61 -1.95 10.91 10.06
N ALA A 62 -1.58 12.10 10.54
CA ALA A 62 -0.93 13.13 9.75
C ALA A 62 0.48 12.70 9.31
N GLU A 63 1.27 12.09 10.20
CA GLU A 63 2.60 11.55 9.86
C GLU A 63 2.46 10.43 8.81
N LEU A 64 1.48 9.52 8.95
CA LEU A 64 1.24 8.46 7.95
C LEU A 64 0.94 9.08 6.58
N THR A 65 0.03 10.06 6.55
CA THR A 65 -0.36 10.74 5.31
C THR A 65 0.84 11.41 4.64
N GLN A 66 1.68 12.11 5.41
CA GLN A 66 2.90 12.74 4.90
C GLN A 66 3.89 11.71 4.34
N VAL A 67 4.09 10.59 5.03
CA VAL A 67 4.96 9.50 4.57
C VAL A 67 4.48 8.98 3.21
N LEU A 68 3.19 8.69 3.06
CA LEU A 68 2.61 8.11 1.84
C LEU A 68 2.67 9.06 0.62
N VAL A 69 2.60 10.38 0.82
CA VAL A 69 2.67 11.35 -0.29
C VAL A 69 4.09 11.84 -0.58
N ALA A 70 5.02 11.73 0.36
CA ALA A 70 6.37 12.29 0.24
C ALA A 70 7.47 11.26 -0.02
N MET A 71 7.29 10.01 0.40
CA MET A 71 8.35 8.99 0.38
C MET A 71 8.17 7.96 -0.74
N ALA A 72 9.30 7.54 -1.33
CA ALA A 72 9.39 6.47 -2.31
C ALA A 72 8.40 6.60 -3.49
N GLU A 73 7.55 5.59 -3.67
CA GLU A 73 6.48 5.58 -4.67
C GLU A 73 5.28 6.37 -4.14
N LYS A 74 5.37 7.69 -4.31
CA LYS A 74 4.41 8.65 -3.78
C LYS A 74 3.00 8.37 -4.27
N LEU A 75 2.06 8.41 -3.34
CA LEU A 75 0.64 8.38 -3.63
C LEU A 75 0.11 9.80 -3.79
N GLU A 76 -0.85 9.96 -4.70
CA GLU A 76 -1.63 11.19 -4.78
C GLU A 76 -2.49 11.34 -3.51
N PRO A 77 -2.66 12.56 -2.95
CA PRO A 77 -3.43 12.76 -1.72
C PRO A 77 -4.83 12.14 -1.75
N ARG A 78 -5.51 12.22 -2.89
CA ARG A 78 -6.83 11.60 -3.10
C ARG A 78 -6.83 10.07 -2.95
N VAL A 79 -5.74 9.41 -3.36
CA VAL A 79 -5.59 7.95 -3.22
C VAL A 79 -5.39 7.60 -1.75
N VAL A 80 -4.63 8.40 -1.01
CA VAL A 80 -4.46 8.21 0.45
C VAL A 80 -5.80 8.35 1.17
N GLU A 81 -6.59 9.38 0.86
CA GLU A 81 -7.95 9.54 1.41
C GLU A 81 -8.87 8.36 1.09
N GLU A 82 -8.74 7.77 -0.11
CA GLU A 82 -9.48 6.58 -0.49
C GLU A 82 -9.06 5.33 0.27
N ILE A 83 -7.76 5.15 0.51
CA ILE A 83 -7.24 4.07 1.34
C ILE A 83 -7.79 4.20 2.77
N LEU A 84 -7.63 5.36 3.41
CA LEU A 84 -8.08 5.59 4.78
C LEU A 84 -9.58 5.37 4.95
N ARG A 85 -10.39 5.81 3.96
CA ARG A 85 -11.83 5.55 3.94
C ARG A 85 -12.14 4.06 3.80
N SER A 86 -11.45 3.36 2.90
CA SER A 86 -11.69 1.95 2.60
C SER A 86 -11.27 1.03 3.75
N THR A 87 -10.23 1.41 4.50
CA THR A 87 -9.78 0.72 5.71
C THR A 87 -10.52 1.18 6.98
N ASN A 88 -11.49 2.10 6.86
CA ASN A 88 -12.17 2.75 7.97
C ASN A 88 -11.20 3.27 9.06
N THR A 89 -10.07 3.80 8.63
CA THR A 89 -9.04 4.33 9.52
C THR A 89 -9.39 5.75 9.92
N LYS A 90 -9.46 5.98 11.24
CA LYS A 90 -9.75 7.27 11.85
C LYS A 90 -8.78 7.47 13.01
N ASP A 91 -8.41 8.72 13.20
CA ASP A 91 -7.69 9.18 14.37
C ASP A 91 -8.63 9.39 15.56
N ASP A 92 -8.06 9.37 16.75
CA ASP A 92 -8.69 9.77 17.99
C ASP A 92 -8.61 11.30 18.19
N ALA A 93 -8.97 11.77 19.39
CA ALA A 93 -8.95 13.19 19.73
C ALA A 93 -7.54 13.82 19.72
N GLU A 94 -6.48 13.00 19.77
CA GLU A 94 -5.08 13.42 19.78
C GLU A 94 -4.45 13.33 18.37
N GLY A 95 -5.21 12.90 17.36
CA GLY A 95 -4.72 12.72 16.00
C GLY A 95 -3.97 11.41 15.78
N MET A 96 -4.13 10.44 16.71
CA MET A 96 -3.44 9.16 16.72
C MET A 96 -4.35 8.04 16.24
N PHE A 97 -3.81 7.05 15.53
CA PHE A 97 -4.57 5.87 15.09
C PHE A 97 -3.78 4.59 15.36
N ASN A 98 -4.52 3.48 15.52
CA ASN A 98 -3.92 2.16 15.66
C ASN A 98 -3.46 1.64 14.29
N TYR A 99 -2.14 1.57 14.09
CA TYR A 99 -1.58 1.19 12.79
C TYR A 99 -1.64 -0.32 12.53
N GLU A 100 -1.75 -1.16 13.56
CA GLU A 100 -2.00 -2.60 13.39
C GLU A 100 -3.35 -2.84 12.74
N VAL A 101 -4.40 -2.18 13.24
CA VAL A 101 -5.76 -2.28 12.69
C VAL A 101 -5.78 -1.82 11.22
N PHE A 102 -5.09 -0.71 10.93
CA PHE A 102 -4.93 -0.22 9.56
C PHE A 102 -4.27 -1.25 8.64
N VAL A 103 -3.11 -1.80 9.03
CA VAL A 103 -2.37 -2.78 8.20
C VAL A 103 -3.19 -4.04 7.97
N ARG A 104 -3.90 -4.53 8.99
CA ARG A 104 -4.79 -5.70 8.84
C ARG A 104 -5.90 -5.44 7.82
N ALA A 105 -6.58 -4.29 7.92
CA ALA A 105 -7.61 -3.91 6.97
C ALA A 105 -7.05 -3.73 5.55
N LEU A 106 -5.86 -3.13 5.43
CA LEU A 106 -5.18 -2.92 4.14
C LEU A 106 -4.88 -4.24 3.44
N LEU A 107 -4.34 -5.23 4.16
CA LEU A 107 -3.96 -6.53 3.60
C LEU A 107 -5.15 -7.47 3.33
N GLN A 108 -6.29 -7.27 4.00
CA GLN A 108 -7.54 -7.97 3.67
C GLN A 108 -8.15 -7.48 2.36
N GLY A 109 -7.83 -6.25 1.95
CA GLY A 109 -8.38 -5.63 0.77
C GLY A 109 -9.82 -5.11 0.97
N PRO A 110 -10.37 -4.42 -0.04
CA PRO A 110 -11.67 -3.74 0.06
C PRO A 110 -12.88 -4.69 0.13
N PHE A 111 -12.68 -5.96 -0.22
CA PHE A 111 -13.70 -7.01 -0.20
C PHE A 111 -13.19 -8.17 0.65
N PRO A 112 -13.25 -8.05 1.99
CA PRO A 112 -12.85 -9.16 2.86
C PRO A 112 -13.73 -10.37 2.55
N ASN A 113 -13.10 -11.54 2.38
CA ASN A 113 -13.82 -12.78 2.14
C ASN A 113 -14.76 -13.05 3.32
N GLU A 114 -16.09 -13.01 3.11
CA GLU A 114 -17.11 -13.38 4.11
C GLU A 114 -17.12 -14.88 4.45
N SER A 115 -16.06 -15.62 4.14
CA SER A 115 -16.03 -17.08 4.26
C SER A 115 -14.61 -17.58 4.57
N THR A 116 -14.30 -17.67 5.85
CA THR A 116 -13.56 -18.81 6.44
C THR A 116 -14.08 -19.05 7.84
#